data_AF-A0AAD9WK58-F1
#
_entry.id   AF-A0AAD9WK58-F1
#
_cell.length_a   1.000
_cell.length_b   1.000
_cell.length_c   1.000
_cell.angle_alpha   90.00
_cell.angle_beta   90.00
_cell.angle_gamma   90.00
#
_symmetry.space_group_name_H-M   'P 1'
#
loop_
_entity.id
_entity.type
_entity.pdbx_description
1 polymer ?
#
loop_
_entity_poly.entity_id
_entity_poly.type
_entity_poly.pdbx_seq_one_letter_code
_entity_poly.pdbx_strand_id
1 'polypeptide(L)' 'MNDDTDVGDLNPKCLCGISARCFTSWTDSNPGRRLWGCYNYRGYGNYGFFR' A
#
# COMPACT_ATOMS: atom_id res chain seq x y z
N MET A 1 24.86 2.63 9.42
CA MET A 1 23.44 2.92 9.16
C MET A 1 22.99 1.78 8.29
N ASN A 2 22.42 0.75 8.92
CA ASN A 2 22.10 -0.49 8.23
C ASN A 2 20.91 -0.22 7.32
N ASP A 3 21.20 -0.32 6.02
CA ASP A 3 20.22 -0.24 4.95
C ASP A 3 19.57 -1.62 4.85
N ASP A 4 18.56 -1.85 5.69
CA ASP A 4 17.73 -3.06 5.71
C ASP A 4 16.64 -3.01 4.62
N THR A 5 16.90 -2.33 3.49
CA THR A 5 15.97 -2.28 2.36
C THR A 5 16.26 -3.43 1.39
N ASP A 6 15.66 -4.61 1.62
CA ASP A 6 15.09 -5.48 0.55
C ASP A 6 14.68 -6.90 0.97
N VAL A 7 14.53 -7.21 2.27
CA VAL A 7 13.94 -8.49 2.68
C VAL A 7 12.49 -8.30 3.11
N GLY A 8 11.60 -8.20 2.12
CA GLY A 8 10.19 -8.55 2.29
C GLY A 8 9.44 -7.75 3.36
N ASP A 9 9.48 -6.42 3.27
CA ASP A 9 8.66 -5.58 4.14
C ASP A 9 7.17 -5.90 3.88
N LEU A 10 6.58 -6.71 4.77
CA LEU A 10 5.15 -7.09 4.75
C LEU A 10 4.22 -5.89 4.91
N ASN A 11 4.77 -4.68 5.04
CA ASN A 11 4.05 -3.46 5.31
C ASN A 11 4.69 -2.27 4.58
N PRO A 12 4.55 -2.20 3.24
CA PRO A 12 5.20 -1.18 2.42
C PRO A 12 4.85 0.23 2.93
N LYS A 13 5.82 1.12 3.04
CA LYS A 13 5.56 2.50 3.46
C LYS A 13 5.07 3.34 2.28
N CYS A 14 4.03 4.13 2.51
CA CYS A 14 3.62 5.16 1.58
C CYS A 14 4.66 6.31 1.55
N LEU A 15 4.68 7.07 0.46
CA LEU A 15 5.50 8.30 0.33
C LEU A 15 5.22 9.35 1.41
N CYS A 16 4.07 9.28 2.10
CA CYS A 16 3.80 10.13 3.28
C CYS A 16 4.52 9.67 4.56
N GLY A 17 5.32 8.59 4.50
CA GLY A 17 6.05 8.02 5.62
C GLY A 17 5.24 7.06 6.50
N ILE A 18 3.95 6.88 6.22
CA ILE A 18 3.05 5.99 6.97
C ILE A 18 3.00 4.62 6.31
N SER A 19 3.03 3.56 7.11
CA SER A 19 2.78 2.18 6.68
C SER A 19 1.46 2.04 5.88
N ALA A 20 1.55 1.42 4.70
CA ALA A 20 0.39 1.15 3.86
C ALA A 20 -0.51 0.09 4.50
N ARG A 21 -1.81 0.22 4.29
CA ARG A 21 -2.78 -0.78 4.74
C ARG A 21 -3.07 -1.76 3.61
N CYS A 22 -3.26 -3.03 3.95
CA CYS A 22 -3.76 -4.04 3.02
C CYS A 22 -5.30 -3.93 2.92
N PHE A 23 -5.79 -3.81 1.69
CA PHE A 23 -7.20 -3.76 1.34
C PHE A 23 -7.55 -4.99 0.51
N THR A 24 -8.75 -5.52 0.70
CA THR A 24 -9.28 -6.57 -0.18
C THR A 24 -10.25 -5.92 -1.16
N SER A 25 -10.00 -6.11 -2.45
CA SER A 25 -10.90 -5.68 -3.50
C SER A 25 -12.09 -6.61 -3.57
N TRP A 26 -13.28 -6.04 -3.61
CA TRP A 26 -14.56 -6.75 -3.74
C TRP A 26 -15.29 -6.40 -5.03
N THR A 27 -14.62 -5.75 -5.97
CA THR A 27 -15.19 -5.46 -7.30
C THR A 27 -15.26 -6.73 -8.13
N ASP A 28 -16.29 -6.88 -8.97
CA ASP A 28 -16.45 -8.02 -9.87
C ASP A 28 -15.24 -8.26 -10.79
N SER A 29 -14.52 -7.20 -11.16
CA SER A 29 -13.32 -7.29 -12.01
C SER A 29 -12.04 -7.68 -11.26
N ASN A 30 -12.03 -7.62 -9.92
CA ASN A 30 -10.88 -7.97 -9.07
C ASN A 30 -11.34 -8.52 -7.70
N PRO A 31 -12.12 -9.60 -7.64
CA PRO A 31 -12.63 -10.12 -6.37
C PRO A 31 -11.53 -10.80 -5.57
N GLY A 32 -11.46 -10.51 -4.26
CA GLY A 32 -10.53 -11.13 -3.32
C GLY A 32 -9.07 -10.70 -3.45
N ARG A 33 -8.74 -9.81 -4.40
CA ARG A 33 -7.36 -9.34 -4.59
C ARG A 33 -6.93 -8.44 -3.44
N ARG A 34 -5.75 -8.72 -2.88
CA ARG A 34 -5.12 -7.87 -1.85
C ARG A 34 -4.32 -6.77 -2.52
N LEU A 35 -4.51 -5.54 -2.05
CA LEU A 35 -3.89 -4.33 -2.56
C LEU A 35 -3.32 -3.55 -1.37
N TRP A 36 -2.11 -3.02 -1.47
CA TRP A 36 -1.59 -2.11 -0.45
C TRP A 36 -1.86 -0.66 -0.85
N GLY A 37 -2.27 0.19 0.10
CA GLY A 37 -2.54 1.59 -0.19
C GLY A 37 -2.33 2.51 1.01
N CYS A 38 -2.16 3.80 0.74
CA CYS A 38 -2.05 4.80 1.78
C CYS A 38 -3.35 4.91 2.60
N TYR A 39 -3.23 4.89 3.93
CA TYR A 39 -4.38 5.16 4.81
C TYR A 39 -5.01 6.54 4.57
N ASN A 40 -4.19 7.53 4.21
CA ASN A 40 -4.63 8.91 3.95
C ASN A 40 -5.08 9.14 2.50
N TYR A 41 -5.28 8.10 1.70
CA TYR A 41 -5.76 8.27 0.34
C TYR A 41 -7.17 8.91 0.34
N ARG A 42 -7.24 10.20 0.00
CA ARG A 42 -8.49 10.99 -0.11
C ARG A 42 -8.89 11.26 -1.57
N GLY A 43 -8.40 10.46 -2.51
CA GLY A 43 -8.66 10.64 -3.95
C GLY A 43 -7.84 11.72 -4.64
N TYR A 44 -7.03 12.50 -3.91
CA TYR A 44 -6.11 13.50 -4.45
C TYR A 44 -4.74 13.41 -3.76
N GLY A 45 -3.68 13.20 -4.54
CA GLY A 45 -2.28 13.12 -4.09
C GLY A 45 -1.53 11.90 -4.62
N ASN A 46 -0.19 11.97 -4.65
CA ASN A 46 0.72 10.89 -5.10
C ASN A 46 0.75 9.65 -4.16
N TYR A 47 -0.26 9.47 -3.32
CA TYR A 47 -0.34 8.43 -2.29
C TYR A 47 -1.22 7.26 -2.75
N GLY A 48 -1.03 6.82 -3.99
CA GLY A 48 -1.86 5.81 -4.65
C GLY A 48 -1.79 4.41 -4.02
N PHE A 49 -2.52 3.47 -4.60
CA PHE A 49 -2.36 2.05 -4.29
C PHE A 49 -1.06 1.53 -4.91
N PHE A 50 -0.32 0.73 -4.16
CA PHE A 50 0.96 0.14 -4.57
C PHE A 50 0.87 -1.38 -4.42
N ARG A 51 0.66 -2.06 -5.56
CA ARG A 51 0.72 -3.51 -5.82
C ARG A 51 -0.26 -4.44 -5.09
#